data_AF-A0A2T1D4T3-F1
#
_entry.id   AF-A0A2T1D4T3-F1
#
_cell.length_a   1.000
_cell.length_b   1.000
_cell.length_c   1.000
_cell.angle_alpha   90.00
_cell.angle_beta   90.00
_cell.angle_gamma   90.00
#
_symmetry.space_group_name_H-M   'P 1'
#
loop_
_entity.id
_entity.type
_entity.pdbx_description
1 polymer ?
#
loop_
_entity_poly.entity_id
_entity_poly.type
_entity_poly.pdbx_seq_one_letter_code
_entity_poly.pdbx_strand_id
1 'polypeptide(L)'
;MSNVRTVSDTKRAFYTLHTRPINSFYRRVVDELIVEMHLLSVNADFRYDPVYGLGVATAFDRFMQGYRPEQDKDSIFNAICQSLEQDPQKYRQDAEQLCSEAVTLSVDDFLTRVKQLSNENTGGLFGYLRSIAEQPTFKYSRLFAIGLYTLLEIMSPEVVKDETKRNNALTALAEALNISFDKIQKDLELYRSNLDKIAQAQQVMSDILEADRKKKAERAQAKDAIVTPQDSQEST
;
A
#
# COMPACT_ATOMS: atom_id res chain seq x y z
N MET A 1 21.30 -16.21 23.68
CA MET A 1 21.47 -15.08 22.74
C MET A 1 20.41 -15.24 21.67
N SER A 2 19.35 -14.45 21.67
CA SER A 2 18.39 -14.44 20.56
C SER A 2 19.11 -13.86 19.35
N ASN A 3 19.38 -14.68 18.34
CA ASN A 3 19.94 -14.21 17.08
C ASN A 3 18.89 -13.29 16.44
N VAL A 4 19.10 -11.96 16.53
CA VAL A 4 18.16 -10.99 15.94
C VAL A 4 18.18 -11.22 14.44
N ARG A 5 17.02 -11.58 13.89
CA ARG A 5 16.85 -11.87 12.48
C ARG A 5 17.33 -10.69 11.64
N THR A 6 18.07 -10.96 10.57
CA THR A 6 18.55 -9.90 9.67
C THR A 6 17.56 -9.62 8.54
N VAL A 7 17.69 -8.45 7.91
CA VAL A 7 16.96 -8.12 6.68
C VAL A 7 17.17 -9.19 5.60
N SER A 8 18.38 -9.71 5.48
CA SER A 8 18.72 -10.78 4.54
C SER A 8 17.95 -12.07 4.82
N ASP A 9 17.77 -12.44 6.09
CA ASP A 9 16.99 -13.62 6.49
C ASP A 9 15.49 -13.44 6.19
N THR A 10 14.94 -12.24 6.40
CA THR A 10 13.56 -11.91 6.04
C THR A 10 13.37 -11.98 4.52
N LYS A 11 14.25 -11.36 3.72
CA LYS A 11 14.20 -11.45 2.25
C LYS A 11 14.32 -12.90 1.76
N ARG A 12 15.23 -13.68 2.34
CA ARG A 12 15.39 -15.10 1.99
C ARG A 12 14.11 -15.90 2.27
N ALA A 13 13.45 -15.67 3.40
CA ALA A 13 12.18 -16.32 3.69
C ALA A 13 11.07 -15.89 2.73
N PHE A 14 10.98 -14.60 2.39
CA PHE A 14 10.03 -14.12 1.39
C PHE A 14 10.18 -14.89 0.07
N TYR A 15 11.39 -15.00 -0.49
CA TYR A 15 11.63 -15.74 -1.73
C TYR A 15 11.49 -17.27 -1.60
N THR A 16 11.45 -17.80 -0.37
CA THR A 16 11.12 -19.21 -0.10
C THR A 16 9.60 -19.43 -0.09
N LEU A 17 8.83 -18.46 0.43
CA LEU A 17 7.37 -18.50 0.51
C LEU A 17 6.70 -18.15 -0.83
N HIS A 18 7.27 -17.18 -1.57
CA HIS A 18 6.82 -16.79 -2.89
C HIS A 18 7.94 -17.01 -3.92
N THR A 19 7.89 -18.16 -4.59
CA THR A 19 8.92 -18.59 -5.55
C THR A 19 8.63 -18.16 -6.99
N ARG A 20 7.43 -17.62 -7.25
CA ARG A 20 7.05 -17.16 -8.60
C ARG A 20 7.79 -15.86 -8.96
N PRO A 21 8.13 -15.64 -10.24
CA PRO A 21 8.78 -14.40 -10.64
C PRO A 21 7.90 -13.17 -10.43
N ILE A 22 8.44 -12.18 -9.72
CA ILE A 22 7.83 -10.85 -9.61
C ILE A 22 8.42 -9.95 -10.68
N ASN A 23 7.55 -9.28 -11.44
CA ASN A 23 7.94 -8.28 -12.42
C ASN A 23 8.85 -7.23 -11.77
N SER A 24 9.96 -6.90 -12.45
CA SER A 24 11.00 -6.01 -11.91
C SER A 24 10.48 -4.64 -11.50
N PHE A 25 9.43 -4.13 -12.14
CA PHE A 25 8.76 -2.89 -11.79
C PHE A 25 8.21 -2.93 -10.35
N TYR A 26 7.51 -4.00 -9.99
CA TYR A 26 6.91 -4.18 -8.66
C TYR A 26 7.87 -4.79 -7.64
N ARG A 27 8.95 -5.44 -8.07
CA ARG A 27 9.95 -6.02 -7.16
C ARG A 27 10.54 -4.97 -6.21
N ARG A 28 10.80 -3.76 -6.71
CA ARG A 28 11.31 -2.66 -5.86
C ARG A 28 10.33 -2.33 -4.73
N VAL A 29 9.04 -2.22 -5.06
CA VAL A 29 7.98 -1.95 -4.07
C VAL A 29 7.95 -3.03 -2.99
N VAL A 30 7.97 -4.30 -3.40
CA VAL A 30 7.97 -5.45 -2.48
C VAL A 30 9.21 -5.46 -1.60
N ASP A 31 10.39 -5.29 -2.18
CA ASP A 31 11.66 -5.28 -1.43
C ASP A 31 11.71 -4.11 -0.44
N GLU A 32 11.28 -2.91 -0.82
CA GLU A 32 11.24 -1.74 0.07
C GLU A 32 10.27 -1.96 1.23
N LEU A 33 9.08 -2.50 0.96
CA LEU A 33 8.09 -2.78 1.99
C LEU A 33 8.59 -3.84 2.99
N ILE A 34 9.24 -4.91 2.52
CA ILE A 34 9.85 -5.93 3.39
C ILE A 34 10.91 -5.31 4.30
N VAL A 35 11.78 -4.46 3.76
CA VAL A 35 12.85 -3.81 4.56
C VAL A 35 12.24 -2.86 5.58
N GLU A 36 11.30 -2.02 5.18
CA GLU A 36 10.64 -1.06 6.08
C GLU A 36 9.94 -1.78 7.24
N MET A 37 9.13 -2.80 6.94
CA MET A 37 8.44 -3.59 7.96
C MET A 37 9.44 -4.35 8.87
N HIS A 38 10.53 -4.88 8.32
CA HIS A 38 11.57 -5.55 9.11
C HIS A 38 12.22 -4.59 10.11
N LEU A 39 12.67 -3.42 9.64
CA LEU A 39 13.34 -2.42 10.48
C LEU A 39 12.42 -1.88 11.59
N LEU A 40 11.10 -1.83 11.33
CA LEU A 40 10.10 -1.55 12.35
C LEU A 40 9.98 -2.71 13.34
N SER A 41 9.82 -3.95 12.86
CA SER A 41 9.60 -5.13 13.71
C SER A 41 10.69 -5.39 14.75
N VAL A 42 11.95 -5.05 14.43
CA VAL A 42 13.10 -5.23 15.34
C VAL A 42 13.36 -4.01 16.24
N ASN A 43 12.60 -2.93 16.07
CA ASN A 43 12.73 -1.74 16.91
C ASN A 43 12.07 -1.98 18.28
N ALA A 44 12.79 -1.70 19.38
CA ALA A 44 12.33 -1.98 20.73
C ALA A 44 11.02 -1.26 21.12
N ASP A 45 10.76 -0.09 20.52
CA ASP A 45 9.58 0.74 20.79
C ASP A 45 8.40 0.43 19.85
N PHE A 46 8.63 -0.34 18.78
CA PHE A 46 7.59 -0.67 17.83
C PHE A 46 6.61 -1.70 18.40
N ARG A 47 5.32 -1.39 18.26
CA ARG A 47 4.22 -2.29 18.57
C ARG A 47 3.27 -2.27 17.38
N TYR A 48 2.74 -3.43 17.02
CA TYR A 48 1.70 -3.50 16.00
C TYR A 48 0.44 -2.81 16.52
N ASP A 49 -0.16 -1.98 15.67
CA ASP A 49 -1.49 -1.42 15.86
C ASP A 49 -2.32 -1.55 14.57
N PRO A 50 -3.66 -1.61 14.64
CA PRO A 50 -4.52 -1.73 13.47
C PRO A 50 -4.41 -0.58 12.45
N VAL A 51 -4.05 0.64 12.86
CA VAL A 51 -3.89 1.77 11.93
C VAL A 51 -2.63 1.58 11.09
N TYR A 52 -1.54 1.12 11.70
CA TYR A 52 -0.36 0.64 10.99
C TYR A 52 -0.69 -0.52 10.04
N GLY A 53 -1.49 -1.50 10.50
CA GLY A 53 -1.95 -2.62 9.67
C GLY A 53 -2.72 -2.18 8.42
N LEU A 54 -3.67 -1.25 8.59
CA LEU A 54 -4.39 -0.59 7.50
C LEU A 54 -3.44 0.12 6.53
N GLY A 55 -2.44 0.81 7.06
CA GLY A 55 -1.40 1.48 6.28
C GLY A 55 -0.57 0.53 5.42
N VAL A 56 -0.18 -0.63 5.98
CA VAL A 56 0.53 -1.69 5.25
C VAL A 56 -0.32 -2.25 4.13
N ALA A 57 -1.56 -2.63 4.42
CA ALA A 57 -2.49 -3.17 3.43
C ALA A 57 -2.73 -2.16 2.29
N THR A 58 -2.97 -0.89 2.65
CA THR A 58 -3.24 0.16 1.66
C THR A 58 -2.02 0.46 0.81
N ALA A 59 -0.83 0.60 1.42
CA ALA A 59 0.39 0.85 0.67
C ALA A 59 0.65 -0.28 -0.35
N PHE A 60 0.52 -1.54 0.09
CA PHE A 60 0.66 -2.69 -0.80
C PHE A 60 -0.36 -2.65 -1.93
N ASP A 61 -1.66 -2.53 -1.63
CA ASP A 61 -2.72 -2.61 -2.64
C ASP A 61 -2.61 -1.48 -3.68
N ARG A 62 -2.29 -0.26 -3.23
CA ARG A 62 -2.13 0.91 -4.11
C ARG A 62 -0.90 0.79 -5.00
N PHE A 63 0.26 0.39 -4.45
CA PHE A 63 1.47 0.24 -5.25
C PHE A 63 1.48 -1.02 -6.14
N MET A 64 0.67 -2.02 -5.80
CA MET A 64 0.49 -3.25 -6.60
C MET A 64 -0.72 -3.18 -7.53
N GLN A 65 -1.38 -2.01 -7.65
CA GLN A 65 -2.45 -1.80 -8.63
C GLN A 65 -1.93 -2.16 -10.03
N GLY A 66 -2.73 -2.84 -10.85
CA GLY A 66 -2.30 -3.24 -12.20
C GLY A 66 -1.27 -4.39 -12.26
N TYR A 67 -0.90 -5.01 -11.14
CA TYR A 67 -0.05 -6.21 -11.14
C TYR A 67 -0.68 -7.37 -11.92
N ARG A 68 0.16 -8.13 -12.64
CA ARG A 68 -0.23 -9.32 -13.42
C ARG A 68 0.75 -10.47 -13.20
N PRO A 69 0.27 -11.71 -12.97
CA PRO A 69 -1.15 -12.09 -12.86
C PRO A 69 -1.76 -11.63 -11.52
N GLU A 70 -3.04 -11.27 -11.52
CA GLU A 70 -3.67 -10.60 -10.37
C GLU A 70 -3.75 -11.46 -9.11
N GLN A 71 -4.00 -12.76 -9.30
CA GLN A 71 -4.06 -13.79 -8.25
C GLN A 71 -2.78 -13.91 -7.41
N ASP A 72 -1.64 -13.45 -7.94
CA ASP A 72 -0.37 -13.52 -7.22
C ASP A 72 -0.24 -12.39 -6.19
N LYS A 73 -1.04 -11.32 -6.26
CA LYS A 73 -1.00 -10.23 -5.26
C LYS A 73 -1.22 -10.76 -3.84
N ASP A 74 -2.20 -11.63 -3.64
CA ASP A 74 -2.50 -12.21 -2.32
C ASP A 74 -1.35 -13.10 -1.84
N SER A 75 -0.77 -13.90 -2.75
CA SER A 75 0.39 -14.73 -2.43
C SER A 75 1.60 -13.86 -2.03
N ILE A 76 1.84 -12.75 -2.71
CA ILE A 76 2.93 -11.81 -2.40
C ILE A 76 2.68 -11.16 -1.05
N PHE A 77 1.47 -10.62 -0.80
CA PHE A 77 1.13 -10.00 0.47
C PHE A 77 1.31 -10.97 1.64
N ASN A 78 0.78 -12.18 1.50
CA ASN A 78 0.92 -13.23 2.50
C ASN A 78 2.38 -13.58 2.77
N ALA A 79 3.19 -13.73 1.72
CA ALA A 79 4.60 -14.01 1.85
C ALA A 79 5.38 -12.87 2.52
N ILE A 80 5.02 -11.59 2.29
CA ILE A 80 5.62 -10.45 2.98
C ILE A 80 5.39 -10.58 4.49
N CYS A 81 4.13 -10.66 4.93
CA CYS A 81 3.78 -10.79 6.35
C CYS A 81 4.42 -12.02 7.00
N GLN A 82 4.31 -13.18 6.36
CA GLN A 82 4.86 -14.43 6.89
C GLN A 82 6.39 -14.43 6.95
N SER A 83 7.08 -13.73 6.04
CA SER A 83 8.54 -13.59 6.09
C SER A 83 9.03 -12.81 7.33
N LEU A 84 8.14 -12.01 7.91
CA LEU A 84 8.34 -11.24 9.14
C LEU A 84 7.77 -11.96 10.37
N GLU A 85 7.34 -13.21 10.22
CA GLU A 85 6.68 -14.01 11.27
C GLU A 85 5.36 -13.38 11.76
N GLN A 86 4.66 -12.68 10.86
CA GLN A 86 3.38 -12.03 11.13
C GLN A 86 2.23 -12.72 10.39
N ASP A 87 1.02 -12.60 10.92
CA ASP A 87 -0.19 -13.18 10.33
C ASP A 87 -0.82 -12.23 9.31
N PRO A 88 -0.84 -12.55 8.00
CA PRO A 88 -1.47 -11.71 6.99
C PRO A 88 -2.98 -11.57 7.17
N GLN A 89 -3.68 -12.56 7.75
CA GLN A 89 -5.13 -12.48 7.96
C GLN A 89 -5.45 -11.39 8.97
N LYS A 90 -4.66 -11.27 10.04
CA LYS A 90 -4.78 -10.18 11.01
C LYS A 90 -4.71 -8.79 10.35
N TYR A 91 -3.75 -8.56 9.45
CA TYR A 91 -3.63 -7.29 8.74
C TYR A 91 -4.89 -6.98 7.91
N ARG A 92 -5.42 -7.97 7.17
CA ARG A 92 -6.60 -7.79 6.32
C ARG A 92 -7.86 -7.56 7.16
N GLN A 93 -8.06 -8.32 8.22
CA GLN A 93 -9.22 -8.20 9.11
C GLN A 93 -9.22 -6.87 9.87
N ASP A 94 -8.08 -6.49 10.47
CA ASP A 94 -7.95 -5.21 11.19
C ASP A 94 -8.19 -4.03 10.23
N ALA A 95 -7.67 -4.09 9.01
CA ALA A 95 -7.91 -3.07 7.99
C ALA A 95 -9.39 -2.99 7.57
N GLU A 96 -10.04 -4.14 7.32
CA GLU A 96 -11.47 -4.18 6.96
C GLU A 96 -12.37 -3.65 8.08
N GLN A 97 -12.05 -3.98 9.33
CA GLN A 97 -12.77 -3.46 10.49
C GLN A 97 -12.64 -1.94 10.57
N LEU A 98 -11.42 -1.39 10.49
CA LEU A 98 -11.19 0.05 10.55
C LEU A 98 -11.87 0.80 9.39
N CYS A 99 -11.82 0.25 8.18
CA CYS A 99 -12.55 0.79 7.04
C CYS A 99 -14.06 0.83 7.30
N SER A 100 -14.61 -0.27 7.84
CA SER A 100 -16.04 -0.37 8.15
C SER A 100 -16.47 0.65 9.20
N GLU A 101 -15.66 0.88 10.23
CA GLU A 101 -15.90 1.93 11.23
C GLU A 101 -15.80 3.33 10.60
N ALA A 102 -14.76 3.58 9.78
CA ALA A 102 -14.52 4.88 9.15
C ALA A 102 -15.66 5.32 8.21
N VAL A 103 -16.26 4.40 7.45
CA VAL A 103 -17.39 4.71 6.55
C VAL A 103 -18.61 5.27 7.30
N THR A 104 -18.76 4.95 8.59
CA THR A 104 -19.88 5.43 9.40
C THR A 104 -19.66 6.82 10.00
N LEU A 105 -18.47 7.41 9.84
CA LEU A 105 -18.07 8.65 10.47
C LEU A 105 -17.95 9.79 9.44
N SER A 106 -18.37 10.99 9.84
CA SER A 106 -17.93 12.20 9.14
C SER A 106 -16.53 12.60 9.61
N VAL A 107 -15.78 13.33 8.77
CA VAL A 107 -14.45 13.83 9.16
C VAL A 107 -14.55 14.78 10.36
N ASP A 108 -15.57 15.63 10.42
CA ASP A 108 -15.74 16.58 11.53
C ASP A 108 -16.04 15.87 12.86
N ASP A 109 -16.90 14.86 12.84
CA ASP A 109 -17.18 14.04 14.02
C ASP A 109 -15.94 13.26 14.46
N PHE A 110 -15.22 12.67 13.51
CA PHE A 110 -13.97 11.96 13.77
C PHE A 110 -12.93 12.86 14.45
N LEU A 111 -12.65 14.04 13.88
CA LEU A 111 -11.67 14.98 14.43
C LEU A 111 -12.11 15.53 15.79
N THR A 112 -13.41 15.74 16.01
CA THR A 112 -13.95 16.17 17.30
C THR A 112 -13.66 15.13 18.39
N ARG A 113 -13.90 13.84 18.10
CA ARG A 113 -13.65 12.75 19.04
C ARG A 113 -12.16 12.49 19.25
N VAL A 114 -11.35 12.62 18.20
CA VAL A 114 -9.87 12.56 18.29
C VAL A 114 -9.32 13.61 19.27
N LYS A 115 -9.86 14.83 19.27
CA LYS A 115 -9.46 15.87 20.24
C LYS A 115 -9.86 15.57 21.68
N GLN A 116 -10.75 14.59 21.89
CA GLN A 116 -11.31 14.22 23.18
C GLN A 116 -10.94 12.78 23.60
N LEU A 117 -9.89 12.19 23.00
CA LEU A 117 -9.48 10.79 23.27
C LEU A 117 -9.27 10.48 24.76
N SER A 118 -8.82 11.45 25.56
CA SER A 118 -8.63 11.28 27.01
C SER A 118 -9.93 11.07 27.80
N ASN A 119 -11.07 11.48 27.24
CA ASN A 119 -12.35 11.56 27.95
C ASN A 119 -13.33 10.45 27.54
N GLU A 120 -13.03 9.71 26.47
CA GLU A 120 -13.89 8.65 25.94
C GLU A 120 -13.37 7.25 26.32
N ASN A 121 -14.27 6.39 26.80
CA ASN A 121 -13.99 4.97 27.01
C ASN A 121 -14.53 4.21 25.79
N THR A 122 -13.73 4.12 24.73
CA THR A 122 -14.17 3.59 23.43
C THR A 122 -13.29 2.44 22.96
N GLY A 123 -13.93 1.37 22.48
CA GLY A 123 -13.28 0.33 21.69
C GLY A 123 -13.14 0.75 20.22
N GLY A 124 -12.63 -0.15 19.39
CA GLY A 124 -12.45 0.11 17.95
C GLY A 124 -11.39 1.17 17.67
N LEU A 125 -11.57 1.92 16.58
CA LEU A 125 -10.66 2.95 16.07
C LEU A 125 -10.20 3.92 17.16
N PHE A 126 -11.12 4.50 17.93
CA PHE A 126 -10.77 5.49 18.95
C PHE A 126 -9.99 4.88 20.12
N GLY A 127 -10.26 3.63 20.48
CA GLY A 127 -9.48 2.89 21.49
C GLY A 127 -8.04 2.66 21.05
N TYR A 128 -7.82 2.35 19.77
CA TYR A 128 -6.47 2.21 19.20
C TYR A 128 -5.73 3.55 19.18
N LEU A 129 -6.38 4.63 18.70
CA LEU A 129 -5.79 5.97 18.68
C LEU A 129 -5.44 6.48 20.07
N ARG A 130 -6.31 6.23 21.06
CA ARG A 130 -6.05 6.56 22.46
C ARG A 130 -4.83 5.82 23.01
N SER A 131 -4.74 4.51 22.75
CA SER A 131 -3.61 3.68 23.21
C SER A 131 -2.28 4.22 22.70
N ILE A 132 -2.27 4.78 21.48
CA ILE A 132 -1.10 5.42 20.87
C ILE A 132 -0.78 6.76 21.54
N ALA A 133 -1.79 7.61 21.75
CA ALA A 133 -1.62 8.91 22.41
C ALA A 133 -1.10 8.77 23.85
N GLU A 134 -1.49 7.71 24.56
CA GLU A 134 -1.05 7.41 25.92
C GLU A 134 0.33 6.72 25.99
N GLN A 135 0.87 6.25 24.86
CA GLN A 135 2.16 5.56 24.81
C GLN A 135 3.32 6.57 24.72
N PRO A 136 4.18 6.69 25.75
CA PRO A 136 5.24 7.71 25.77
C PRO A 136 6.32 7.49 24.69
N THR A 137 6.55 6.24 24.30
CA THR A 137 7.56 5.85 23.30
C THR A 137 6.93 5.25 22.05
N PHE A 138 5.87 5.88 21.51
CA PHE A 138 5.28 5.40 20.26
C PHE A 138 6.27 5.50 19.08
N LYS A 139 6.54 4.35 18.43
CA LYS A 139 7.38 4.31 17.24
C LYS A 139 6.57 4.68 15.99
N TYR A 140 6.62 5.95 15.64
CA TYR A 140 6.08 6.45 14.38
C TYR A 140 6.68 5.72 13.15
N SER A 141 5.84 5.50 12.14
CA SER A 141 6.22 5.03 10.81
C SER A 141 5.42 5.72 9.71
N ARG A 142 5.98 5.78 8.50
CA ARG A 142 5.28 6.25 7.31
C ARG A 142 4.02 5.41 7.03
N LEU A 143 4.09 4.10 7.25
CA LEU A 143 2.96 3.18 7.11
C LEU A 143 1.81 3.56 8.06
N PHE A 144 2.11 3.93 9.30
CA PHE A 144 1.10 4.47 10.21
C PHE A 144 0.44 5.76 9.68
N ALA A 145 1.24 6.69 9.13
CA ALA A 145 0.69 7.91 8.51
C ALA A 145 -0.21 7.60 7.31
N ILE A 146 0.15 6.60 6.48
CA ILE A 146 -0.69 6.12 5.38
C ILE A 146 -2.03 5.60 5.94
N GLY A 147 -2.02 4.84 7.04
CA GLY A 147 -3.24 4.39 7.70
C GLY A 147 -4.17 5.53 8.12
N LEU A 148 -3.62 6.58 8.76
CA LEU A 148 -4.39 7.79 9.11
C LEU A 148 -4.95 8.49 7.87
N TYR A 149 -4.14 8.63 6.82
CA TYR A 149 -4.56 9.23 5.56
C TYR A 149 -5.69 8.43 4.90
N THR A 150 -5.61 7.10 4.93
CA THR A 150 -6.63 6.20 4.40
C THR A 150 -7.96 6.36 5.14
N LEU A 151 -7.95 6.48 6.47
CA LEU A 151 -9.16 6.73 7.25
C LEU A 151 -9.84 8.04 6.80
N LEU A 152 -9.07 9.12 6.64
CA LEU A 152 -9.58 10.40 6.14
C LEU A 152 -10.13 10.28 4.71
N GLU A 153 -9.43 9.55 3.84
CA GLU A 153 -9.85 9.32 2.46
C GLU A 153 -11.17 8.54 2.37
N ILE A 154 -11.35 7.53 3.24
CA ILE A 154 -12.59 6.74 3.31
C ILE A 154 -13.75 7.60 3.80
N MET A 155 -13.55 8.40 4.85
CA MET A 155 -14.58 9.29 5.39
C MET A 155 -14.95 10.40 4.40
N SER A 156 -13.96 10.97 3.72
CA SER A 156 -14.18 11.99 2.70
C SER A 156 -12.98 12.12 1.73
N PRO A 157 -13.11 11.62 0.49
CA PRO A 157 -12.07 11.78 -0.53
C PRO A 157 -11.75 13.25 -0.84
N GLU A 158 -12.71 14.15 -0.64
CA GLU A 158 -12.53 15.59 -0.88
C GLU A 158 -11.63 16.25 0.16
N VAL A 159 -11.64 15.76 1.41
CA VAL A 159 -10.75 16.27 2.46
C VAL A 159 -9.29 15.99 2.13
N VAL A 160 -8.97 14.81 1.60
CA VAL A 160 -7.58 14.47 1.30
C VAL A 160 -7.06 15.12 0.00
N LYS A 161 -7.95 15.45 -0.94
CA LYS A 161 -7.60 16.18 -2.18
C LYS A 161 -7.30 17.66 -1.91
N ASP A 162 -8.10 18.30 -1.07
CA ASP A 162 -7.91 19.70 -0.68
C ASP A 162 -6.74 19.85 0.30
N GLU A 163 -5.72 20.64 -0.07
CA GLU A 163 -4.53 20.81 0.76
C GLU A 163 -4.81 21.46 2.12
N THR A 164 -5.72 22.45 2.16
CA THR A 164 -6.03 23.15 3.40
C THR A 164 -6.80 22.23 4.34
N LYS A 165 -7.82 21.54 3.84
CA LYS A 165 -8.62 20.59 4.64
C LYS A 165 -7.77 19.42 5.12
N ARG A 166 -6.94 18.86 4.24
CA ARG A 166 -6.01 17.77 4.59
C ARG A 166 -5.05 18.22 5.69
N ASN A 167 -4.38 19.36 5.53
CA ASN A 167 -3.40 19.82 6.51
C ASN A 167 -4.07 20.10 7.85
N ASN A 168 -5.26 20.70 7.87
CA ASN A 168 -6.02 20.92 9.10
C ASN A 168 -6.37 19.62 9.82
N ALA A 169 -6.83 18.59 9.07
CA ALA A 169 -7.15 17.29 9.63
C ALA A 169 -5.90 16.58 10.19
N LEU A 170 -4.80 16.62 9.44
CA LEU A 170 -3.53 16.02 9.86
C LEU A 170 -2.91 16.74 11.06
N THR A 171 -3.03 18.06 11.17
CA THR A 171 -2.59 18.82 12.36
C THR A 171 -3.36 18.38 13.60
N ALA A 172 -4.69 18.26 13.52
CA ALA A 172 -5.50 17.80 14.65
C ALA A 172 -5.13 16.37 15.09
N LEU A 173 -4.86 15.48 14.14
CA LEU A 173 -4.38 14.12 14.43
C LEU A 173 -2.98 14.13 15.06
N ALA A 174 -2.06 14.94 14.52
CA ALA A 174 -0.69 15.07 15.01
C ALA A 174 -0.67 15.54 16.47
N GLU A 175 -1.45 16.58 16.80
CA GLU A 175 -1.59 17.10 18.17
C GLU A 175 -2.17 16.05 19.12
N ALA A 176 -3.28 15.40 18.74
CA ALA A 176 -3.95 14.44 19.61
C ALA A 176 -3.12 13.18 19.88
N LEU A 177 -2.30 12.75 18.91
CA LEU A 177 -1.47 11.55 19.02
C LEU A 177 -0.05 11.84 19.50
N ASN A 178 0.29 13.11 19.78
CA ASN A 178 1.64 13.56 20.13
C ASN A 178 2.69 13.15 19.08
N ILE A 179 2.35 13.32 17.80
CA ILE A 179 3.22 13.03 16.64
C ILE A 179 3.60 14.34 15.97
N SER A 180 4.80 14.42 15.39
CA SER A 180 5.21 15.58 14.61
C SER A 180 4.39 15.69 13.31
N PHE A 181 3.67 16.81 13.16
CA PHE A 181 2.97 17.16 11.92
C PHE A 181 3.92 17.17 10.72
N ASP A 182 5.10 17.78 10.85
CA ASP A 182 6.10 17.84 9.77
C ASP A 182 6.50 16.45 9.25
N LYS A 183 6.58 15.44 10.13
CA LYS A 183 6.88 14.06 9.72
C LYS A 183 5.73 13.48 8.93
N ILE A 184 4.50 13.58 9.44
CA ILE A 184 3.28 13.11 8.78
C ILE A 184 3.15 13.75 7.39
N GLN A 185 3.30 15.08 7.31
CA GLN A 185 3.19 15.81 6.07
C GLN A 185 4.22 15.33 5.04
N LYS A 186 5.50 15.30 5.39
CA LYS A 186 6.59 14.88 4.47
C LYS A 186 6.39 13.46 3.97
N ASP A 187 6.04 12.54 4.87
CA ASP A 187 5.84 11.13 4.53
C ASP A 187 4.64 10.93 3.60
N LEU A 188 3.56 11.68 3.80
CA LEU A 188 2.37 11.63 2.94
C LEU A 188 2.56 12.33 1.59
N GLU A 189 3.33 13.42 1.53
CA GLU A 189 3.74 14.04 0.27
C GLU A 189 4.59 13.08 -0.57
N LEU A 190 5.57 12.42 0.06
CA LEU A 190 6.39 11.41 -0.60
C LEU A 190 5.55 10.22 -1.07
N TYR A 191 4.65 9.72 -0.22
CA TYR A 191 3.74 8.64 -0.56
C TYR A 191 2.88 8.97 -1.80
N ARG A 192 2.22 10.14 -1.80
CA ARG A 192 1.39 10.60 -2.92
C ARG A 192 2.21 10.79 -4.20
N SER A 193 3.39 11.42 -4.10
CA SER A 193 4.30 11.57 -5.23
C SER A 193 4.74 10.22 -5.82
N ASN A 194 4.98 9.22 -4.98
CA ASN A 194 5.34 7.89 -5.44
C ASN A 194 4.18 7.15 -6.09
N LEU A 195 2.95 7.34 -5.61
CA LEU A 195 1.75 6.83 -6.28
C LEU A 195 1.60 7.42 -7.68
N ASP A 196 1.76 8.73 -7.83
CA ASP A 196 1.68 9.41 -9.13
C ASP A 196 2.73 8.88 -10.11
N LYS A 197 3.98 8.68 -9.64
CA LYS A 197 5.06 8.10 -10.46
C LYS A 197 4.74 6.68 -10.91
N ILE A 198 4.16 5.87 -10.04
CA ILE A 198 3.79 4.48 -10.38
C ILE A 198 2.63 4.46 -11.38
N ALA A 199 1.61 5.30 -11.18
CA ALA A 199 0.51 5.43 -12.12
C ALA A 199 0.98 5.88 -13.51
N GLN A 200 1.88 6.87 -13.58
CA GLN A 200 2.49 7.31 -14.84
C GLN A 200 3.28 6.18 -15.52
N ALA A 201 4.12 5.46 -14.77
CA ALA A 201 4.91 4.37 -15.32
C ALA A 201 4.04 3.18 -15.78
N GLN A 202 2.91 2.92 -15.11
CA GLN A 202 1.93 1.92 -15.54
C GLN A 202 1.29 2.29 -16.87
N GLN A 203 0.92 3.56 -17.06
CA GLN A 203 0.38 4.03 -18.34
C GLN A 203 1.38 3.82 -19.47
N VAL A 204 2.63 4.23 -19.28
CA VAL A 204 3.71 4.03 -20.27
C VAL A 204 3.91 2.54 -20.58
N MET A 205 3.89 1.67 -19.57
CA MET A 205 4.02 0.23 -19.79
C MET A 205 2.84 -0.35 -20.58
N SER A 206 1.61 0.12 -20.30
CA SER A 206 0.43 -0.28 -21.06
C SER A 206 0.55 0.11 -22.53
N ASP A 207 0.93 1.36 -22.80
CA ASP A 207 1.09 1.88 -24.16
C ASP A 207 2.15 1.09 -24.95
N ILE A 208 3.27 0.74 -24.30
CA ILE A 208 4.32 -0.11 -24.91
C ILE A 208 3.77 -1.50 -25.26
N LEU A 209 3.04 -2.14 -24.33
CA LEU A 209 2.47 -3.47 -24.56
C LEU A 209 1.43 -3.47 -25.69
N GLU A 210 0.61 -2.44 -25.78
CA GLU A 210 -0.36 -2.27 -26.87
C GLU A 210 0.34 -2.08 -28.21
N ALA A 211 1.36 -1.21 -28.27
CA ALA A 211 2.16 -1.00 -29.47
C ALA A 211 2.86 -2.29 -29.95
N ASP A 212 3.43 -3.07 -29.02
CA ASP A 212 4.08 -4.34 -29.33
C ASP A 212 3.08 -5.41 -29.81
N ARG A 213 1.88 -5.47 -29.21
CA ARG A 213 0.80 -6.36 -29.68
C ARG A 213 0.37 -5.99 -31.10
N LYS A 214 0.18 -4.69 -31.37
CA LYS A 214 -0.17 -4.19 -32.71
C LYS A 214 0.90 -4.54 -33.74
N LYS A 215 2.17 -4.26 -33.44
CA LYS A 215 3.31 -4.61 -34.33
C LYS A 215 3.41 -6.12 -34.57
N LYS A 216 3.15 -6.95 -33.56
CA LYS A 216 3.16 -8.42 -33.72
C LYS A 216 1.99 -8.89 -34.58
N ALA A 217 0.79 -8.33 -34.40
CA ALA A 217 -0.37 -8.64 -35.22
C ALA A 217 -0.16 -8.23 -36.69
N GLU A 218 0.37 -7.03 -36.95
CA GLU A 218 0.72 -6.55 -38.30
C GLU A 218 1.76 -7.46 -38.96
N ARG A 219 2.79 -7.89 -38.22
CA ARG A 219 3.80 -8.84 -38.73
C ARG A 219 3.22 -10.23 -39.01
N ALA A 220 2.25 -10.69 -38.24
CA ALA A 220 1.56 -11.96 -38.50
C ALA A 220 0.70 -11.87 -39.76
N GLN A 221 -0.10 -10.81 -39.90
CA GLN A 221 -0.92 -10.54 -41.09
C GLN A 221 -0.07 -10.38 -42.35
N ALA A 222 1.07 -9.69 -42.27
CA ALA A 222 1.99 -9.55 -43.39
C ALA A 222 2.62 -10.88 -43.80
N LYS A 223 2.87 -11.81 -42.86
CA LYS A 223 3.37 -13.15 -43.19
C LYS A 223 2.30 -14.02 -43.85
N ASP A 224 1.06 -13.97 -43.38
CA ASP A 224 -0.05 -14.71 -43.98
C ASP A 224 -0.38 -14.20 -45.40
N ALA A 225 -0.26 -12.89 -45.62
CA ALA A 225 -0.44 -12.29 -46.95
C ALA A 225 0.64 -12.69 -47.97
N ILE A 226 1.86 -13.00 -47.52
CA ILE A 226 2.96 -13.46 -48.39
C ILE A 226 2.85 -14.95 -48.73
N VAL A 227 2.20 -15.76 -47.87
CA VAL A 227 2.03 -17.21 -48.05
C VAL A 227 0.80 -17.57 -48.89
N THR A 228 0.03 -16.58 -49.37
CA THR A 228 -1.09 -16.80 -50.29
C THR A 228 -0.68 -16.41 -51.73
N PRO A 229 0.08 -17.24 -52.48
CA PRO A 229 0.34 -16.95 -53.89
C PRO A 229 -0.95 -17.11 -54.71
N GLN A 230 -1.06 -16.24 -55.72
CA GLN A 230 -2.05 -16.24 -56.78
C GLN A 230 -2.11 -17.63 -57.44
N ASP A 231 -3.09 -18.45 -57.06
CA ASP A 231 -3.46 -19.64 -57.82
C ASP A 231 -4.86 -19.41 -58.37
N SER A 232 -4.96 -18.56 -59.39
CA SER A 232 -6.15 -18.44 -60.24
C SER A 232 -5.77 -17.83 -61.60
N GLN A 233 -5.51 -18.77 -62.52
CA GLN A 233 -5.94 -18.77 -63.92
C GLN A 233 -5.06 -18.03 -64.94
N GLU A 234 -4.04 -18.74 -65.40
CA GLU A 234 -3.60 -18.71 -66.80
C GLU A 234 -4.20 -19.93 -67.53
N SER A 235 -4.54 -19.71 -68.81
CA SER A 235 -4.71 -20.68 -69.90
C SER A 235 -6.09 -21.31 -70.18
N THR A 236 -6.66 -20.78 -71.27
CA THR A 236 -7.32 -21.44 -72.44
C THR A 236 -8.61 -22.22 -72.26
#